data_AF-A0A2A7U079-F1
#
_entry.id   AF-A0A2A7U079-F1
#
_cell.length_a   1.000
_cell.length_b   1.000
_cell.length_c   1.000
_cell.angle_alpha   90.00
_cell.angle_beta   90.00
_cell.angle_gamma   90.00
#
_symmetry.space_group_name_H-M   'P 1'
#
loop_
_entity.id
_entity.type
_entity.pdbx_description
1 polymer ?
#
loop_
_entity_poly.entity_id
_entity_poly.type
_entity_poly.pdbx_seq_one_letter_code
_entity_poly.pdbx_strand_id
1 'polypeptide(L)'
;MEVYSTENEQVDAIRHFLQEYGKTLVVGVVIGVGALFGWRYWANHQQAGMAQASQTYQQASEALSGGKQDGVALSEAFIKENANNYGVLAALQLAQHEVDKAEFSKAQSQLAWAAGQAKDENLKALSDLRLARVQLQDNQLDAALKTLDGVTAKGWQALAQDVRGDVLLKKGDAKGAREAYSKGLAEGASQSLQALLRMKLNNLSS
;
A
#
# COMPACT_ATOMS: atom_id res chain seq x y z
N MET A 1 -21.39 -54.49 -25.31
CA MET A 1 -21.67 -55.67 -24.47
C MET A 1 -21.91 -55.18 -23.05
N GLU A 2 -22.78 -55.89 -22.38
CA GLU A 2 -23.57 -55.42 -21.26
C GLU A 2 -22.72 -55.08 -20.04
N VAL A 3 -23.07 -53.95 -19.43
CA VAL A 3 -22.71 -53.61 -18.07
C VAL A 3 -23.52 -54.53 -17.16
N TYR A 4 -22.98 -55.72 -16.88
CA TYR A 4 -23.43 -56.57 -15.78
C TYR A 4 -22.28 -56.79 -14.82
N SER A 5 -22.11 -55.80 -13.95
CA SER A 5 -21.23 -55.82 -12.81
C SER A 5 -21.89 -56.69 -11.72
N THR A 6 -21.59 -57.98 -11.63
CA THR A 6 -22.06 -58.77 -10.48
C THR A 6 -21.47 -58.17 -9.20
N GLU A 7 -22.25 -58.06 -8.11
CA GLU A 7 -21.77 -57.47 -6.85
C GLU A 7 -20.47 -58.14 -6.36
N ASN A 8 -20.32 -59.44 -6.59
CA ASN A 8 -19.16 -60.21 -6.16
C ASN A 8 -17.87 -59.83 -6.90
N GLU A 9 -17.91 -59.61 -8.22
CA GLU A 9 -16.72 -59.25 -9.01
C GLU A 9 -16.25 -57.81 -8.72
N GLN A 10 -17.18 -56.90 -8.43
CA GLN A 10 -16.82 -55.54 -8.00
C GLN A 10 -16.12 -55.56 -6.63
N VAL A 11 -16.59 -56.41 -5.71
CA VAL A 11 -15.99 -56.53 -4.37
C VAL A 11 -14.59 -57.13 -4.44
N ASP A 12 -14.34 -58.12 -5.30
CA ASP A 12 -13.02 -58.71 -5.47
C ASP A 12 -12.03 -57.77 -6.16
N ALA A 13 -12.47 -56.98 -7.15
CA ALA A 13 -11.64 -55.94 -7.77
C ALA A 13 -11.22 -54.85 -6.75
N ILE A 14 -12.15 -54.43 -5.89
CA ILE A 14 -11.85 -53.46 -4.82
C ILE A 14 -10.90 -54.06 -3.77
N ARG A 15 -11.09 -55.34 -3.39
CA ARG A 15 -10.18 -56.05 -2.48
C ARG A 15 -8.78 -56.15 -3.05
N HIS A 16 -8.64 -56.53 -4.32
CA HIS A 16 -7.34 -56.63 -4.96
C HIS A 16 -6.64 -55.28 -5.04
N PHE A 17 -7.37 -54.23 -5.44
CA PHE A 17 -6.84 -52.87 -5.49
C PHE A 17 -6.36 -52.38 -4.12
N LEU A 18 -7.13 -52.61 -3.06
CA LEU A 18 -6.76 -52.24 -1.69
C LEU A 18 -5.57 -53.06 -1.15
N GLN A 19 -5.47 -54.34 -1.51
CA GLN A 19 -4.32 -55.17 -1.14
C GLN A 19 -3.04 -54.73 -1.85
N GLU A 20 -3.14 -54.34 -3.11
CA GLU A 20 -2.01 -53.94 -3.95
C GLU A 20 -1.54 -52.51 -3.67
N TYR A 21 -2.47 -51.56 -3.49
CA TYR A 21 -2.17 -50.12 -3.35
C TYR A 21 -2.49 -49.54 -1.97
N GLY A 22 -2.98 -50.32 -1.01
CA GLY A 22 -3.44 -49.81 0.29
C GLY A 22 -2.37 -49.04 1.05
N LYS A 23 -1.10 -49.46 0.98
CA LYS A 23 0.03 -48.77 1.64
C LYS A 23 0.29 -47.39 1.01
N THR A 24 0.32 -47.29 -0.31
CA THR A 24 0.52 -46.02 -1.04
C THR A 24 -0.67 -45.08 -0.87
N LEU A 25 -1.90 -45.62 -0.81
CA LEU A 25 -3.12 -44.85 -0.57
C LEU A 25 -3.10 -44.23 0.84
N VAL A 26 -2.71 -45.00 1.86
CA VAL A 26 -2.54 -44.48 3.23
C VAL A 26 -1.46 -43.39 3.29
N VAL A 27 -0.31 -43.59 2.65
CA VAL A 27 0.76 -42.57 2.59
C VAL A 27 0.26 -41.29 1.91
N GLY A 28 -0.44 -41.41 0.78
CA GLY A 28 -1.04 -40.28 0.07
C GLY A 28 -2.05 -39.52 0.93
N VAL A 29 -2.90 -40.21 1.67
CA VAL A 29 -3.86 -39.60 2.60
C VAL A 29 -3.14 -38.87 3.73
N VAL A 30 -2.12 -39.48 4.35
CA VAL A 30 -1.36 -38.84 5.44
C VAL A 30 -0.66 -37.58 4.96
N ILE A 31 -0.04 -37.61 3.78
CA ILE A 31 0.60 -36.43 3.19
C ILE A 31 -0.45 -35.35 2.87
N GLY A 32 -1.57 -35.72 2.26
CA GLY A 32 -2.65 -34.79 1.92
C GLY A 32 -3.24 -34.11 3.16
N VAL A 33 -3.50 -34.89 4.21
CA VAL A 33 -3.98 -34.38 5.49
C VAL A 33 -2.94 -33.46 6.15
N GLY A 34 -1.68 -33.87 6.20
CA GLY A 34 -0.58 -33.06 6.74
C GLY A 34 -0.43 -31.72 6.02
N ALA A 35 -0.46 -31.72 4.69
CA ALA A 35 -0.41 -30.51 3.86
C ALA A 35 -1.61 -29.58 4.14
N LEU A 36 -2.82 -30.13 4.26
CA LEU A 36 -4.03 -29.36 4.53
C LEU A 36 -4.02 -28.73 5.93
N PHE A 37 -3.59 -29.47 6.96
CA PHE A 37 -3.45 -28.92 8.32
C PHE A 37 -2.33 -27.88 8.40
N GLY A 38 -1.19 -28.12 7.74
CA GLY A 38 -0.10 -27.14 7.64
C GLY A 38 -0.57 -25.83 6.99
N TRP A 39 -1.27 -25.92 5.86
CA TRP A 39 -1.85 -24.76 5.18
C TRP A 39 -2.87 -24.04 6.05
N ARG A 40 -3.79 -24.77 6.70
CA ARG A 40 -4.80 -24.18 7.60
C ARG A 40 -4.19 -23.48 8.80
N TYR A 41 -3.18 -24.09 9.43
CA TYR A 41 -2.48 -23.49 10.56
C TYR A 41 -1.82 -22.17 10.17
N TRP A 42 -1.09 -22.18 9.04
CA TRP A 42 -0.47 -20.98 8.49
C TRP A 42 -1.51 -19.90 8.15
N ALA A 43 -2.60 -20.27 7.47
CA ALA A 43 -3.67 -19.33 7.09
C ALA A 43 -4.38 -18.72 8.33
N ASN A 44 -4.68 -19.53 9.34
CA ASN A 44 -5.30 -19.04 10.58
C ASN A 44 -4.38 -18.10 11.35
N HIS A 45 -3.08 -18.41 11.43
CA HIS A 45 -2.12 -17.54 12.10
C HIS A 45 -2.00 -16.18 11.36
N GLN A 46 -1.97 -16.20 10.03
CA GLN A 46 -1.98 -14.99 9.21
C GLN A 46 -3.25 -14.15 9.42
N GLN A 47 -4.43 -14.79 9.45
CA GLN A 47 -5.71 -14.10 9.66
C GLN A 47 -5.82 -13.48 11.06
N ALA A 48 -5.43 -14.22 12.11
CA ALA A 48 -5.42 -13.71 13.47
C ALA A 48 -4.46 -12.51 13.63
N GLY A 49 -3.27 -12.57 13.01
CA GLY A 49 -2.32 -11.46 13.01
C GLY A 49 -2.85 -10.21 12.33
N MET A 50 -3.57 -10.35 11.20
CA MET A 50 -4.17 -9.22 10.49
C MET A 50 -5.32 -8.58 11.27
N ALA A 51 -6.16 -9.38 11.94
CA ALA A 51 -7.22 -8.87 12.81
C ALA A 51 -6.65 -8.08 14.00
N GLN A 52 -5.61 -8.61 14.64
CA GLN A 52 -4.90 -7.92 15.73
C GLN A 52 -4.24 -6.62 15.25
N ALA A 53 -3.58 -6.63 14.10
CA ALA A 53 -2.97 -5.45 13.51
C ALA A 53 -4.04 -4.38 13.20
N SER A 54 -5.20 -4.77 12.67
CA SER A 54 -6.30 -3.85 12.41
C SER A 54 -6.84 -3.21 13.69
N GLN A 55 -7.05 -4.01 14.74
CA GLN A 55 -7.55 -3.49 16.03
C GLN A 55 -6.55 -2.54 16.68
N THR A 56 -5.27 -2.89 16.67
CA THR A 56 -4.20 -2.08 17.26
C THR A 56 -3.97 -0.79 16.46
N TYR A 57 -4.05 -0.87 15.13
CA TYR A 57 -4.06 0.29 14.24
C TYR A 57 -5.19 1.25 14.60
N GLN A 58 -6.42 0.74 14.78
CA GLN A 58 -7.55 1.58 15.12
C GLN A 58 -7.35 2.30 16.47
N GLN A 59 -6.84 1.59 17.49
CA GLN A 59 -6.54 2.20 18.78
C GLN A 59 -5.47 3.30 18.67
N ALA A 60 -4.40 3.06 17.92
CA ALA A 60 -3.34 4.05 17.70
C ALA A 60 -3.87 5.27 16.93
N SER A 61 -4.66 5.04 15.86
CA SER A 61 -5.28 6.09 15.05
C SER A 61 -6.24 6.96 15.88
N GLU A 62 -7.06 6.36 16.74
CA GLU A 62 -7.99 7.07 17.62
C GLU A 62 -7.26 7.84 18.71
N ALA A 63 -6.20 7.28 19.30
CA ALA A 63 -5.38 7.96 20.29
C ALA A 63 -4.67 9.18 19.70
N LEU A 64 -4.11 9.04 18.50
CA LEU A 64 -3.46 10.13 17.76
C LEU A 64 -4.46 11.24 17.40
N SER A 65 -5.59 10.88 16.79
CA SER A 65 -6.61 11.86 16.34
C SER A 65 -7.32 12.54 17.52
N GLY A 66 -7.52 11.83 18.62
CA GLY A 66 -8.11 12.36 19.84
C GLY A 66 -7.17 13.25 20.66
N GLY A 67 -5.93 13.47 20.22
CA GLY A 67 -4.95 14.33 20.89
C GLY A 67 -4.51 13.79 22.25
N LYS A 68 -4.62 12.48 22.49
CA LYS A 68 -4.11 11.87 23.73
C LYS A 68 -2.60 12.07 23.81
N GLN A 69 -2.10 12.31 25.02
CA GLN A 69 -0.67 12.58 25.26
C GLN A 69 0.24 11.48 24.67
N ASP A 70 -0.21 10.23 24.70
CA ASP A 70 0.56 9.06 24.23
C ASP A 70 0.28 8.67 22.77
N GLY A 71 -0.59 9.40 22.06
CA GLY A 71 -1.04 9.03 20.70
C GLY A 71 0.11 8.89 19.70
N VAL A 72 1.08 9.80 19.76
CA VAL A 72 2.29 9.75 18.92
C VAL A 72 3.13 8.51 19.22
N ALA A 73 3.43 8.25 20.50
CA ALA A 73 4.26 7.13 20.90
C ALA A 73 3.61 5.77 20.53
N LEU A 74 2.28 5.67 20.67
CA LEU A 74 1.52 4.49 20.24
C LEU A 74 1.60 4.29 18.73
N SER A 75 1.47 5.36 17.93
CA SER A 75 1.64 5.28 16.48
C SER A 75 3.06 4.85 16.08
N GLU A 76 4.10 5.44 16.68
CA GLU A 76 5.49 5.09 16.40
C GLU A 76 5.80 3.61 16.72
N ALA A 77 5.34 3.13 17.88
CA ALA A 77 5.49 1.73 18.28
C ALA A 77 4.79 0.80 17.27
N PHE A 78 3.55 1.12 16.91
CA PHE A 78 2.78 0.35 15.94
C PHE A 78 3.46 0.29 14.57
N ILE A 79 3.96 1.43 14.06
CA ILE A 79 4.68 1.53 12.78
C ILE A 79 5.92 0.63 12.80
N LYS A 80 6.71 0.67 13.87
CA LYS A 80 7.93 -0.14 14.02
C LYS A 80 7.65 -1.65 14.01
N GLU A 81 6.53 -2.07 14.58
CA GLU A 81 6.14 -3.48 14.67
C GLU A 81 5.46 -4.01 13.40
N ASN A 82 4.96 -3.13 12.52
CA ASN A 82 4.09 -3.52 11.41
C ASN A 82 4.61 -3.02 10.05
N ALA A 83 5.53 -3.74 9.42
CA ALA A 83 5.95 -3.50 8.03
C ALA A 83 4.92 -3.99 6.99
N ASN A 84 3.64 -3.70 7.21
CA ASN A 84 2.50 -4.07 6.36
C ASN A 84 1.66 -2.83 6.00
N ASN A 85 0.56 -3.02 5.27
CA ASN A 85 -0.29 -1.90 4.84
C ASN A 85 -0.84 -1.07 6.02
N TYR A 86 -1.11 -1.68 7.18
CA TYR A 86 -1.56 -0.94 8.36
C TYR A 86 -0.45 -0.03 8.92
N GLY A 87 0.79 -0.49 8.97
CA GLY A 87 1.91 0.37 9.40
C GLY A 87 2.16 1.52 8.43
N VAL A 88 2.03 1.28 7.11
CA VAL A 88 2.07 2.36 6.09
C VAL A 88 0.97 3.38 6.34
N LEU A 89 -0.27 2.94 6.56
CA LEU A 89 -1.38 3.84 6.87
C LEU A 89 -1.15 4.63 8.17
N ALA A 90 -0.64 3.98 9.22
CA ALA A 90 -0.30 4.64 10.47
C ALA A 90 0.80 5.69 10.29
N ALA A 91 1.84 5.40 9.49
CA ALA A 91 2.89 6.36 9.16
C ALA A 91 2.34 7.55 8.38
N LEU A 92 1.42 7.33 7.43
CA LEU A 92 0.73 8.42 6.71
C LEU A 92 -0.10 9.30 7.64
N GLN A 93 -0.76 8.73 8.64
CA GLN A 93 -1.54 9.48 9.64
C GLN A 93 -0.63 10.26 10.60
N LEU A 94 0.44 9.62 11.09
CA LEU A 94 1.40 10.27 11.97
C LEU A 94 2.10 11.44 11.26
N ALA A 95 2.48 11.25 10.00
CA ALA A 95 3.03 12.32 9.18
C ALA A 95 2.07 13.51 9.04
N GLN A 96 0.78 13.26 8.85
CA GLN A 96 -0.22 14.34 8.80
C GLN A 96 -0.25 15.13 10.11
N HIS A 97 -0.32 14.43 11.25
CA HIS A 97 -0.31 15.06 12.57
C HIS A 97 0.99 15.87 12.81
N GLU A 98 2.13 15.39 12.31
CA GLU A 98 3.41 16.12 12.38
C GLU A 98 3.42 17.36 11.48
N VAL A 99 2.85 17.29 10.27
CA VAL A 99 2.65 18.45 9.39
C VAL A 99 1.76 19.51 10.06
N ASP A 100 0.67 19.10 10.72
CA ASP A 100 -0.23 20.02 11.44
C ASP A 100 0.48 20.77 12.59
N LYS A 101 1.55 20.16 13.13
CA LYS A 101 2.44 20.75 14.13
C LYS A 101 3.66 21.48 13.54
N ALA A 102 3.74 21.59 12.22
CA ALA A 102 4.89 22.12 11.47
C ALA A 102 6.21 21.37 11.72
N GLU A 103 6.15 20.11 12.17
CA GLU A 103 7.29 19.23 12.40
C GLU A 103 7.69 18.51 11.10
N PHE A 104 8.02 19.29 10.06
CA PHE A 104 8.19 18.76 8.69
C PHE A 104 9.28 17.69 8.57
N SER A 105 10.36 17.78 9.33
CA SER A 105 11.44 16.78 9.30
C SER A 105 10.96 15.40 9.78
N LYS A 106 10.11 15.37 10.81
CA LYS A 106 9.51 14.11 11.28
C LYS A 106 8.52 13.56 10.26
N ALA A 107 7.67 14.42 9.71
CA ALA A 107 6.71 14.03 8.68
C ALA A 107 7.40 13.43 7.45
N GLN A 108 8.51 14.04 7.00
CA GLN A 108 9.31 13.50 5.90
C GLN A 108 9.87 12.11 6.23
N SER A 109 10.35 11.90 7.45
CA SER A 109 10.87 10.60 7.90
C SER A 109 9.79 9.52 7.86
N GLN A 110 8.58 9.82 8.36
CA GLN A 110 7.46 8.89 8.33
C GLN A 110 7.00 8.58 6.90
N LEU A 111 6.91 9.60 6.03
CA LEU A 111 6.48 9.43 4.63
C LEU A 111 7.52 8.68 3.79
N ALA A 112 8.81 8.93 4.01
CA ALA A 112 9.88 8.19 3.36
C ALA A 112 9.89 6.71 3.78
N TRP A 113 9.67 6.45 5.08
CA TRP A 113 9.49 5.09 5.57
C TRP A 113 8.25 4.43 4.92
N ALA A 114 7.12 5.12 4.89
CA ALA A 114 5.88 4.63 4.29
C ALA A 114 6.07 4.26 2.82
N ALA A 115 6.72 5.14 2.04
CA ALA A 115 7.03 4.90 0.63
C ALA A 115 7.99 3.72 0.40
N GLY A 116 8.90 3.45 1.36
CA GLY A 116 9.81 2.32 1.31
C GLY A 116 9.19 0.98 1.72
N GLN A 117 8.15 1.01 2.57
CA GLN A 117 7.45 -0.21 3.02
C GLN A 117 6.19 -0.55 2.22
N ALA A 118 5.64 0.40 1.47
CA ALA A 118 4.45 0.19 0.66
C ALA A 118 4.68 -0.86 -0.43
N LYS A 119 3.91 -1.96 -0.36
CA LYS A 119 3.89 -3.01 -1.39
C LYS A 119 2.90 -2.72 -2.52
N ASP A 120 1.87 -1.94 -2.22
CA ASP A 120 0.88 -1.48 -3.20
C ASP A 120 1.39 -0.22 -3.91
N GLU A 121 1.29 -0.20 -5.24
CA GLU A 121 1.80 0.89 -6.06
C GLU A 121 1.07 2.21 -5.78
N ASN A 122 -0.23 2.17 -5.46
CA ASN A 122 -0.99 3.37 -5.13
C ASN A 122 -0.62 3.92 -3.74
N LEU A 123 -0.40 3.05 -2.76
CA LEU A 123 0.08 3.48 -1.44
C LEU A 123 1.48 4.08 -1.52
N LYS A 124 2.35 3.50 -2.35
CA LYS A 124 3.68 4.07 -2.61
C LYS A 124 3.57 5.45 -3.27
N ALA A 125 2.80 5.55 -4.36
CA ALA A 125 2.59 6.82 -5.07
C ALA A 125 1.97 7.90 -4.17
N LEU A 126 1.01 7.54 -3.33
CA LEU A 126 0.42 8.45 -2.33
C LEU A 126 1.47 8.95 -1.33
N SER A 127 2.31 8.04 -0.83
CA SER A 127 3.37 8.36 0.15
C SER A 127 4.41 9.31 -0.46
N ASP A 128 4.88 9.00 -1.68
CA ASP A 128 5.83 9.84 -2.41
C ASP A 128 5.23 11.22 -2.74
N LEU A 129 3.97 11.27 -3.19
CA LEU A 129 3.31 12.54 -3.49
C LEU A 129 3.17 13.43 -2.24
N ARG A 130 2.81 12.84 -1.08
CA ARG A 130 2.75 13.56 0.19
C ARG A 130 4.14 14.00 0.64
N LEU A 131 5.15 13.14 0.52
CA LEU A 131 6.54 13.47 0.84
C LEU A 131 7.03 14.67 0.04
N ALA A 132 6.79 14.69 -1.28
CA ALA A 132 7.16 15.79 -2.14
C ALA A 132 6.47 17.11 -1.76
N ARG A 133 5.21 17.07 -1.31
CA ARG A 133 4.50 18.27 -0.81
C ARG A 133 5.09 18.79 0.50
N VAL A 134 5.46 17.90 1.42
CA VAL A 134 6.13 18.31 2.66
C VAL A 134 7.51 18.88 2.35
N GLN A 135 8.28 18.26 1.45
CA GLN A 135 9.56 18.78 0.99
C GLN A 135 9.42 20.15 0.32
N LEU A 136 8.38 20.37 -0.50
CA LEU A 136 8.07 21.67 -1.07
C LEU A 136 7.79 22.71 0.03
N GLN A 137 6.97 22.36 1.02
CA GLN A 137 6.64 23.23 2.15
C GLN A 137 7.89 23.58 2.98
N ASP A 138 8.80 22.63 3.15
CA ASP A 138 10.08 22.77 3.85
C ASP A 138 11.19 23.35 2.95
N ASN A 139 10.84 23.87 1.77
CA ASN A 139 11.74 24.48 0.79
C ASN A 139 12.89 23.56 0.28
N GLN A 140 12.72 22.25 0.40
CA GLN A 140 13.62 21.22 -0.12
C GLN A 140 13.28 20.87 -1.57
N LEU A 141 13.41 21.85 -2.46
CA LEU A 141 12.85 21.79 -3.82
C LEU A 141 13.47 20.67 -4.69
N ASP A 142 14.78 20.45 -4.61
CA ASP A 142 15.44 19.38 -5.37
C ASP A 142 15.06 17.99 -4.86
N ALA A 143 14.90 17.84 -3.55
CA ALA A 143 14.42 16.59 -2.95
C ALA A 143 12.98 16.31 -3.40
N ALA A 144 12.11 17.33 -3.42
CA ALA A 144 10.73 17.20 -3.89
C ALA A 144 10.67 16.70 -5.34
N LEU A 145 11.47 17.28 -6.26
CA LEU A 145 11.53 16.82 -7.65
C LEU A 145 11.97 15.36 -7.77
N LYS A 146 13.02 14.98 -7.02
CA LYS A 146 13.53 13.60 -7.00
C LYS A 146 12.49 12.62 -6.47
N THR A 147 11.77 12.99 -5.41
CA THR A 147 10.68 12.18 -4.87
C THR A 147 9.57 11.98 -5.91
N LEU A 148 9.20 13.03 -6.65
CA LEU A 148 8.18 12.96 -7.70
C LEU A 148 8.59 12.07 -8.89
N ASP A 149 9.88 11.82 -9.11
CA ASP A 149 10.34 10.86 -10.12
C ASP A 149 9.99 9.40 -9.75
N GLY A 150 9.75 9.14 -8.45
CA GLY A 150 9.28 7.84 -7.95
C GLY A 150 7.80 7.57 -8.14
N VAL A 151 7.00 8.59 -8.50
CA VAL A 151 5.56 8.43 -8.75
C VAL A 151 5.35 7.94 -10.18
N THR A 152 5.31 6.62 -10.36
CA THR A 152 5.15 5.98 -11.69
C THR A 152 3.70 5.61 -12.02
N ALA A 153 2.88 5.38 -11.01
CA ALA A 153 1.50 4.92 -11.18
C ALA A 153 0.67 5.90 -12.02
N LYS A 154 0.08 5.40 -13.11
CA LYS A 154 -0.61 6.23 -14.12
C LYS A 154 -1.69 7.14 -13.52
N GLY A 155 -2.48 6.63 -12.56
CA GLY A 155 -3.53 7.41 -11.90
C GLY A 155 -3.04 8.60 -11.06
N TRP A 156 -1.74 8.68 -10.78
CA TRP A 156 -1.13 9.71 -9.95
C TRP A 156 -0.33 10.73 -10.75
N GLN A 157 -0.09 10.49 -12.04
CA GLN A 157 0.75 11.34 -12.89
C GLN A 157 0.24 12.79 -12.94
N ALA A 158 -1.06 13.00 -13.11
CA ALA A 158 -1.63 14.35 -13.11
C ALA A 158 -1.34 15.12 -11.81
N LEU A 159 -1.45 14.46 -10.65
CA LEU A 159 -1.15 15.05 -9.35
C LEU A 159 0.35 15.26 -9.14
N ALA A 160 1.18 14.34 -9.62
CA ALA A 160 2.63 14.49 -9.57
C ALA A 160 3.10 15.68 -10.41
N GLN A 161 2.50 15.89 -11.59
CA GLN A 161 2.78 17.05 -12.44
C GLN A 161 2.29 18.36 -11.83
N ASP A 162 1.15 18.35 -11.12
CA ASP A 162 0.67 19.50 -10.36
C ASP A 162 1.71 19.94 -9.30
N VAL A 163 2.16 19.00 -8.45
CA VAL A 163 3.17 19.30 -7.44
C VAL A 163 4.52 19.67 -8.07
N ARG A 164 4.91 19.00 -9.17
CA ARG A 164 6.14 19.32 -9.90
C ARG A 164 6.14 20.76 -10.41
N GLY A 165 5.00 21.22 -10.94
CA GLY A 165 4.86 22.59 -11.39
C GLY A 165 4.97 23.58 -10.23
N ASP A 166 4.38 23.28 -9.07
CA ASP A 166 4.50 24.13 -7.87
C ASP A 166 5.96 24.24 -7.40
N VAL A 167 6.68 23.12 -7.40
CA VAL A 167 8.12 23.08 -7.04
C VAL A 167 8.95 23.91 -8.02
N LEU A 168 8.74 23.73 -9.34
CA LEU A 168 9.48 24.47 -10.37
C LEU A 168 9.18 25.98 -10.31
N LEU A 169 7.92 26.34 -10.07
CA LEU A 169 7.54 27.73 -9.88
C LEU A 169 8.24 28.34 -8.66
N LYS A 170 8.30 27.60 -7.54
CA LYS A 170 9.02 28.04 -6.33
C LYS A 170 10.52 28.19 -6.57
N LYS A 171 11.11 27.39 -7.46
CA LYS A 171 12.50 27.53 -7.92
C LYS A 171 12.74 28.72 -8.87
N GLY A 172 11.67 29.41 -9.30
CA GLY A 172 11.75 30.48 -10.30
C GLY A 172 11.73 29.98 -11.76
N ASP A 173 11.54 28.68 -11.99
CA ASP A 173 11.43 28.10 -13.34
C ASP A 173 9.98 28.11 -13.81
N ALA A 174 9.50 29.29 -14.22
CA ALA A 174 8.14 29.46 -14.73
C ALA A 174 7.88 28.68 -16.03
N LYS A 175 8.93 28.43 -16.84
CA LYS A 175 8.80 27.64 -18.08
C LYS A 175 8.59 26.17 -17.73
N GLY A 176 9.43 25.60 -16.87
CA GLY A 176 9.28 24.24 -16.38
C GLY A 176 7.94 24.04 -15.65
N ALA A 177 7.49 25.02 -14.86
CA ALA A 177 6.18 24.98 -14.21
C ALA A 177 5.03 24.88 -15.23
N ARG A 178 5.07 25.72 -16.28
CA ARG A 178 4.08 25.69 -17.38
C ARG A 178 4.08 24.34 -18.08
N GLU A 179 5.25 23.77 -18.35
CA GLU A 179 5.38 22.45 -18.98
C GLU A 179 4.81 21.35 -18.10
N ALA A 180 5.09 21.37 -16.79
CA ALA A 180 4.55 20.40 -15.84
C ALA A 180 3.02 20.49 -15.75
N TYR A 181 2.43 21.67 -15.54
CA TYR A 181 0.98 21.80 -15.47
C TYR A 181 0.28 21.39 -16.77
N SER A 182 0.88 21.69 -17.93
CA SER A 182 0.36 21.28 -19.23
C SER A 182 0.38 19.76 -19.41
N LYS A 183 1.47 19.09 -18.96
CA LYS A 183 1.53 17.63 -18.92
C LYS A 183 0.45 17.06 -18.00
N GLY A 184 0.25 17.63 -16.81
CA GLY A 184 -0.79 17.20 -15.87
C GLY A 184 -2.21 17.22 -16.46
N LEU A 185 -2.51 18.20 -17.32
CA LEU A 185 -3.79 18.28 -18.04
C LEU A 185 -3.97 17.15 -19.07
N ALA A 186 -2.88 16.66 -19.67
CA ALA A 186 -2.91 15.58 -20.64
C ALA A 186 -3.06 14.18 -20.01
N GLU A 187 -2.78 14.03 -18.72
CA GLU A 187 -2.78 12.75 -17.98
C GLU A 187 -4.18 12.26 -17.55
N GLY A 188 -5.26 12.80 -18.12
CA GLY A 188 -6.62 12.35 -17.78
C GLY A 188 -7.05 12.72 -16.35
N ALA A 189 -6.61 13.88 -15.86
CA ALA A 189 -6.95 14.43 -14.56
C ALA A 189 -8.47 14.55 -14.33
N SER A 190 -8.91 14.50 -13.07
CA SER A 190 -10.30 14.83 -12.70
C SER A 190 -10.69 16.24 -13.14
N GLN A 191 -11.97 16.52 -13.35
CA GLN A 191 -12.43 17.85 -13.77
C GLN A 191 -12.00 18.96 -12.80
N SER A 192 -11.99 18.67 -11.49
CA SER A 192 -11.53 19.61 -10.47
C SER A 192 -10.03 19.91 -10.58
N LEU A 193 -9.20 18.89 -10.79
CA LEU A 193 -7.76 19.08 -10.98
C LEU A 193 -7.47 19.80 -12.31
N GLN A 194 -8.21 19.51 -13.37
CA GLN A 194 -8.08 20.24 -14.64
C GLN A 194 -8.38 21.74 -14.48
N ALA A 195 -9.44 22.08 -13.75
CA ALA A 195 -9.77 23.47 -13.45
C ALA A 195 -8.65 24.16 -12.66
N LEU A 196 -8.10 23.50 -11.65
CA LEU A 196 -6.98 24.00 -10.85
C LEU A 196 -5.72 24.24 -11.72
N LEU A 197 -5.33 23.26 -12.53
CA LEU A 197 -4.15 23.36 -13.41
C LEU A 197 -4.29 24.49 -14.43
N ARG A 198 -5.48 24.68 -15.01
CA ARG A 198 -5.76 25.81 -15.91
C ARG A 198 -5.64 27.14 -15.18
N MET A 199 -6.15 27.24 -13.96
CA MET A 199 -5.99 28.44 -13.13
C MET A 199 -4.51 28.74 -12.86
N LYS A 200 -3.72 27.72 -12.45
CA LYS A 200 -2.27 27.87 -12.24
C LYS A 200 -1.55 28.34 -13.51
N LEU A 201 -1.87 27.76 -14.68
CA LEU A 201 -1.30 28.17 -15.97
C LEU A 201 -1.60 29.62 -16.33
N ASN A 202 -2.83 30.08 -16.10
CA ASN A 202 -3.22 31.47 -16.36
C ASN A 202 -2.48 32.45 -15.45
N ASN A 203 -2.23 32.06 -14.19
CA ASN A 203 -1.47 32.87 -13.24
C ASN A 203 0.04 32.93 -13.56
N LEU A 204 0.57 32.05 -14.43
CA LEU A 204 1.96 32.11 -14.90
C LEU A 204 2.18 33.08 -16.09
N SER A 205 1.10 33.54 -16.72
CA SER A 205 1.16 34.48 -17.85
C SER A 205 1.05 35.95 -17.44
N SER A 206 0.62 36.21 -16.21
CA SER A 206 0.62 37.52 -15.55
C SER A 206 1.90 37.73 -14.78
#